data_AF-A0A2K2H7R1-F1
#
_entry.id   AF-A0A2K2H7R1-F1
#
_cell.length_a   1.000
_cell.length_b   1.000
_cell.length_c   1.000
_cell.angle_alpha   90.00
_cell.angle_beta   90.00
_cell.angle_gamma   90.00
#
_symmetry.space_group_name_H-M   'P 1'
#
loop_
_entity.id
_entity.type
_entity.pdbx_description
1 polymer ?
#
loop_
_entity_poly.entity_id
_entity_poly.type
_entity_poly.pdbx_seq_one_letter_code
_entity_poly.pdbx_strand_id
1 'polypeptide(L)'
;MKEEEEEQQQQPTSPESDHQHERKTMEKFWGATVETWNSATFRANQYKRIVQKKIDLTSLHKKISTAHTDLGKKIDDLYQNGNDNVMEHPDVMNMLKGLGSMRQAAAGLEEEIVTIKNEEPPEDEMQPPAGGNA
;
A
#
# COMPACT_ATOMS: atom_id res chain seq x y z
N MET A 1 16.50 -35.07 77.03
CA MET A 1 15.14 -34.75 77.52
C MET A 1 15.00 -33.24 77.36
N LYS A 2 14.18 -32.66 76.50
CA LYS A 2 13.00 -33.11 75.74
C LYS A 2 13.01 -32.42 74.37
N GLU A 3 12.49 -33.14 73.38
CA GLU A 3 12.02 -32.61 72.09
C GLU A 3 10.88 -31.61 72.31
N GLU A 4 10.77 -30.62 71.42
CA GLU A 4 9.50 -30.30 70.75
C GLU A 4 9.79 -29.45 69.48
N GLU A 5 9.39 -30.06 68.38
CA GLU A 5 9.28 -29.62 66.99
C GLU A 5 8.02 -28.74 66.85
N GLU A 6 8.02 -27.74 65.95
CA GLU A 6 6.84 -27.21 65.23
C GLU A 6 7.32 -26.09 64.29
N GLU A 7 7.64 -26.40 63.03
CA GLU A 7 6.72 -26.42 61.87
C GLU A 7 6.47 -25.03 61.23
N GLN A 8 7.25 -24.82 60.17
CA GLN A 8 6.88 -24.23 58.87
C GLN A 8 5.49 -23.59 58.75
N GLN A 9 5.46 -22.28 58.48
CA GLN A 9 4.42 -21.68 57.63
C GLN A 9 5.07 -21.20 56.33
N GLN A 10 5.34 -22.15 55.44
CA GLN A 10 5.42 -21.87 54.02
C GLN A 10 3.99 -21.64 53.54
N GLN A 11 3.67 -20.40 53.13
CA GLN A 11 2.46 -20.17 52.34
C GLN A 11 2.56 -21.00 51.05
N PRO A 12 1.53 -21.76 50.66
CA PRO A 12 1.53 -22.42 49.38
C PRO A 12 1.36 -21.35 48.31
N THR A 13 2.43 -21.01 47.60
CA THR A 13 2.32 -20.35 46.29
C THR A 13 1.62 -21.33 45.37
N SER A 14 0.31 -21.12 45.18
CA SER A 14 -0.51 -21.93 44.30
C SER A 14 0.12 -21.91 42.89
N PRO A 15 0.43 -23.05 42.27
CA PRO A 15 1.03 -23.11 40.93
C PRO A 15 0.12 -22.56 39.82
N GLU A 16 -1.14 -22.25 40.14
CA GLU A 16 -2.14 -21.78 39.18
C GLU A 16 -1.98 -20.31 38.78
N SER A 17 -1.34 -19.47 39.60
CA SER A 17 -1.12 -18.05 39.30
C SER A 17 0.04 -17.80 38.32
N ASP A 18 1.13 -18.58 38.41
CA ASP A 18 2.27 -18.45 37.50
C ASP A 18 1.92 -18.91 36.07
N HIS A 19 1.22 -20.05 35.95
CA HIS A 19 0.77 -20.54 34.64
C HIS A 19 -0.23 -19.59 33.96
N GLN A 20 -1.05 -18.86 34.72
CA GLN A 20 -1.98 -17.89 34.15
C GLN A 20 -1.25 -16.60 33.72
N HIS A 21 -0.18 -16.21 34.41
CA HIS A 21 0.63 -15.05 34.06
C HIS A 21 1.53 -15.31 32.83
N GLU A 22 2.07 -16.52 32.70
CA GLU A 22 2.82 -16.97 31.51
C GLU A 22 1.91 -17.04 30.27
N ARG A 23 0.71 -17.62 30.36
CA ARG A 23 -0.24 -17.66 29.24
C ARG A 23 -0.66 -16.27 28.77
N LYS A 24 -1.03 -15.37 29.69
CA LYS A 24 -1.38 -13.97 29.36
C LYS A 24 -0.22 -13.23 28.70
N THR A 25 1.01 -13.52 29.10
CA THR A 25 2.21 -12.92 28.52
C THR A 25 2.48 -13.49 27.12
N MET A 26 2.32 -14.81 26.94
CA MET A 26 2.51 -15.48 25.66
C MET A 26 1.43 -15.08 24.63
N GLU A 27 0.18 -14.92 25.04
CA GLU A 27 -0.91 -14.39 24.22
C GLU A 27 -0.64 -12.96 23.74
N LYS A 28 -0.10 -12.09 24.61
CA LYS A 28 0.32 -10.73 24.23
C LYS A 28 1.45 -10.74 23.20
N PHE A 29 2.43 -11.64 23.34
CA PHE A 29 3.50 -11.78 22.37
C PHE A 29 3.00 -12.32 21.01
N TRP A 30 2.08 -13.29 21.01
CA TRP A 30 1.45 -13.78 19.79
C TRP A 30 0.59 -12.73 19.10
N GLY A 31 -0.24 -11.99 19.85
CA GLY A 31 -1.04 -10.88 19.33
C GLY A 31 -0.16 -9.81 18.68
N ALA A 32 0.86 -9.33 19.39
CA ALA A 32 1.79 -8.32 18.87
C ALA A 32 2.55 -8.79 17.61
N THR A 33 2.90 -10.08 17.54
CA THR A 33 3.58 -10.66 16.38
C THR A 33 2.66 -10.76 15.17
N VAL A 34 1.40 -11.19 15.36
CA VAL A 34 0.39 -11.28 14.30
C VAL A 34 0.03 -9.88 13.77
N GLU A 35 -0.20 -8.91 14.66
CA GLU A 35 -0.46 -7.51 14.28
C GLU A 35 0.71 -6.91 13.48
N THR A 36 1.94 -7.12 13.95
CA THR A 36 3.14 -6.65 13.25
C THR A 36 3.29 -7.31 11.88
N TRP A 37 3.02 -8.62 11.78
CA TRP A 37 3.10 -9.35 10.53
C TRP A 37 2.02 -8.91 9.52
N ASN A 38 0.78 -8.74 9.96
CA ASN A 38 -0.32 -8.23 9.13
C ASN A 38 0.00 -6.80 8.64
N SER A 39 0.42 -5.92 9.54
CA SER A 39 0.80 -4.55 9.21
C SER A 39 1.99 -4.48 8.24
N ALA A 40 3.02 -5.31 8.45
CA ALA A 40 4.18 -5.38 7.56
C ALA A 40 3.79 -5.91 6.17
N THR A 41 2.94 -6.94 6.11
CA THR A 41 2.43 -7.51 4.85
C THR A 41 1.58 -6.50 4.08
N PHE A 42 0.70 -5.78 4.78
CA PHE A 42 -0.12 -4.72 4.22
C PHE A 42 0.75 -3.60 3.63
N ARG A 43 1.71 -3.07 4.40
CA ARG A 43 2.64 -2.03 3.92
C ARG A 43 3.49 -2.48 2.73
N ALA A 44 3.93 -3.74 2.72
CA ALA A 44 4.67 -4.30 1.59
C ALA A 44 3.80 -4.35 0.31
N ASN A 45 2.55 -4.77 0.44
CA ASN A 45 1.59 -4.80 -0.67
C ASN A 45 1.25 -3.39 -1.17
N GLN A 46 1.05 -2.42 -0.27
CA GLN A 46 0.88 -1.01 -0.63
C GLN A 46 2.09 -0.49 -1.42
N TYR A 47 3.30 -0.70 -0.92
CA TYR A 47 4.52 -0.25 -1.58
C TYR A 47 4.63 -0.85 -2.99
N LYS A 48 4.38 -2.15 -3.14
CA LYS A 48 4.36 -2.83 -4.44
C LYS A 48 3.38 -2.18 -5.41
N ARG A 49 2.14 -1.92 -4.97
CA ARG A 49 1.11 -1.25 -5.79
C ARG A 49 1.55 0.16 -6.20
N ILE A 50 2.10 0.95 -5.27
CA ILE A 50 2.60 2.31 -5.55
C ILE A 50 3.74 2.27 -6.59
N VAL A 51 4.70 1.37 -6.42
CA VAL A 51 5.83 1.25 -7.35
C VAL A 51 5.35 0.89 -8.75
N GLN A 52 4.44 -0.08 -8.87
CA GLN A 52 3.87 -0.45 -10.16
C GLN A 52 3.18 0.75 -10.83
N LYS A 53 2.34 1.48 -10.09
CA LYS A 53 1.66 2.67 -10.61
C LYS A 53 2.64 3.79 -11.01
N LYS A 54 3.74 3.97 -10.27
CA LYS A 54 4.80 4.93 -10.62
C LYS A 54 5.54 4.53 -11.90
N ILE A 55 5.76 3.24 -12.12
CA ILE A 55 6.36 2.73 -13.36
C ILE A 55 5.42 3.04 -14.53
N ASP A 56 4.13 2.76 -14.36
CA ASP A 56 3.11 3.03 -15.38
C ASP A 56 3.02 4.53 -15.69
N LEU A 57 3.01 5.38 -14.66
CA LEU A 57 3.01 6.84 -14.79
C LEU A 57 4.26 7.35 -15.52
N THR A 58 5.44 6.84 -15.18
CA THR A 58 6.69 7.21 -15.85
C THR A 58 6.68 6.79 -17.32
N SER A 59 6.17 5.60 -17.61
CA SER A 59 5.99 5.11 -18.98
C SER A 59 5.05 6.02 -19.77
N LEU A 60 3.95 6.45 -19.15
CA LEU A 60 2.98 7.36 -19.76
C LEU A 60 3.56 8.76 -20.00
N HIS A 61 4.32 9.32 -19.06
CA HIS A 61 5.03 10.59 -19.26
C HIS A 61 6.02 10.53 -20.43
N LYS A 62 6.75 9.42 -20.58
CA LYS A 62 7.62 9.21 -21.76
C LYS A 62 6.81 9.19 -23.05
N LYS A 63 5.68 8.47 -23.08
CA LYS A 63 4.78 8.44 -24.25
C LYS A 63 4.22 9.82 -24.59
N ILE A 64 3.83 10.62 -23.59
CA ILE A 64 3.36 12.00 -23.78
C ILE A 64 4.47 12.86 -24.40
N SER A 65 5.70 12.75 -23.91
CA SER A 65 6.85 13.48 -24.45
C SER A 65 7.15 13.10 -25.91
N THR A 66 7.13 11.80 -26.24
CA THR A 66 7.26 11.33 -27.62
C THR A 66 6.12 11.86 -28.50
N ALA A 67 4.87 11.75 -28.05
CA ALA A 67 3.71 12.21 -28.80
C ALA A 67 3.73 13.73 -29.05
N HIS A 68 4.25 14.53 -28.11
CA HIS A 68 4.48 15.96 -28.34
C HIS A 68 5.52 16.22 -29.43
N THR A 69 6.60 15.44 -29.44
CA THR A 69 7.63 15.53 -30.48
C THR A 69 7.07 15.16 -31.85
N ASP A 70 6.30 14.08 -31.92
CA ASP A 70 5.70 13.60 -33.16
C ASP A 70 4.61 14.56 -33.67
N LEU A 71 3.83 15.17 -32.78
CA LEU A 71 2.88 16.22 -33.12
C LEU A 71 3.60 17.44 -33.73
N GLY A 72 4.70 17.89 -33.10
CA GLY A 72 5.50 18.99 -33.62
C GLY A 72 6.01 18.72 -35.04
N LYS A 73 6.60 17.54 -35.27
CA LYS A 73 7.02 17.11 -36.61
C LYS A 73 5.88 17.09 -37.61
N LYS A 74 4.71 16.56 -37.22
CA LYS A 74 3.54 16.51 -38.11
C LYS A 74 3.05 17.91 -38.48
N ILE A 75 3.06 18.85 -37.53
CA ILE A 75 2.73 20.25 -37.76
C ILE A 75 3.74 20.89 -38.72
N ASP A 76 5.03 20.70 -38.47
CA ASP A 76 6.11 21.23 -39.31
C ASP A 76 6.01 20.68 -40.75
N ASP A 77 5.78 19.38 -40.92
CA ASP A 77 5.59 18.74 -42.22
C ASP A 77 4.38 19.34 -42.96
N LEU A 78 3.26 19.56 -42.27
CA LEU A 78 2.07 20.16 -42.87
C LEU A 78 2.33 21.61 -43.29
N TYR A 79 3.05 22.39 -42.49
CA TYR A 79 3.46 23.74 -42.85
C TYR A 79 4.39 23.76 -44.07
N GLN A 80 5.40 22.89 -44.12
CA GLN A 80 6.34 22.80 -45.24
C GLN A 80 5.68 22.38 -46.55
N ASN A 81 4.59 21.61 -46.46
CA ASN A 81 3.78 21.22 -47.61
C ASN A 81 2.75 22.28 -48.04
N GLY A 82 2.77 23.48 -47.44
CA GLY A 82 1.92 24.61 -47.83
C GLY A 82 0.48 24.50 -47.34
N ASN A 83 0.23 23.79 -46.24
CA ASN A 83 -1.10 23.62 -45.68
C ASN A 83 -1.41 24.78 -44.72
N ASP A 84 -2.39 25.62 -45.05
CA ASP A 84 -2.67 26.85 -44.28
C ASP A 84 -3.42 26.60 -42.95
N ASN A 85 -4.24 25.53 -42.91
CA ASN A 85 -5.08 25.19 -41.75
C ASN A 85 -4.57 23.94 -41.00
N VAL A 86 -3.30 23.95 -40.59
CA VAL A 86 -2.63 22.80 -39.94
C VAL A 86 -3.37 22.29 -38.70
N MET A 87 -3.95 23.19 -37.90
CA MET A 87 -4.66 22.83 -36.66
C MET A 87 -6.00 22.12 -36.90
N GLU A 88 -6.62 22.35 -38.06
CA GLU A 88 -7.86 21.67 -38.45
C GLU A 88 -7.60 20.35 -39.17
N HIS A 89 -6.33 20.03 -39.42
CA HIS A 89 -5.95 18.79 -40.05
C HIS A 89 -6.36 17.59 -39.18
N PRO A 90 -7.09 16.59 -39.71
CA PRO A 90 -7.59 15.46 -38.93
C PRO A 90 -6.51 14.74 -38.13
N ASP A 91 -5.33 14.55 -38.71
CA ASP A 91 -4.21 13.90 -38.01
C ASP A 91 -3.76 14.69 -36.77
N VAL A 92 -3.69 16.02 -36.87
CA VAL A 92 -3.28 16.90 -35.76
C VAL A 92 -4.34 16.86 -34.67
N MET A 93 -5.63 16.94 -35.03
CA MET A 93 -6.73 16.81 -34.08
C MET A 93 -6.73 15.45 -33.37
N ASN A 94 -6.49 14.36 -34.10
CA ASN A 94 -6.42 13.01 -33.54
C ASN A 94 -5.24 12.86 -32.57
N MET A 95 -4.07 13.39 -32.93
CA MET A 95 -2.90 13.42 -32.05
C MET A 95 -3.15 14.24 -30.77
N LEU A 96 -3.78 15.42 -30.89
CA LEU A 96 -4.16 16.26 -29.76
C LEU A 96 -5.17 15.56 -28.83
N LYS A 97 -6.16 14.87 -29.39
CA LYS A 97 -7.11 14.06 -28.61
C LYS A 97 -6.41 12.92 -27.86
N GLY A 98 -5.47 12.23 -28.54
CA GLY A 98 -4.64 11.20 -27.92
C GLY A 98 -3.80 11.75 -26.76
N LEU A 99 -3.15 12.91 -26.95
CA LEU A 99 -2.41 13.61 -25.90
C LEU A 99 -3.32 13.98 -24.72
N GLY A 100 -4.53 14.48 -24.99
CA GLY A 100 -5.52 14.78 -23.95
C GLY A 100 -5.88 13.54 -23.12
N SER A 101 -6.18 12.42 -23.78
CA SER A 101 -6.50 11.15 -23.12
C SER A 101 -5.32 10.63 -22.27
N MET A 102 -4.09 10.72 -22.79
CA MET A 102 -2.90 10.31 -22.03
C MET A 102 -2.66 11.20 -20.81
N ARG A 103 -2.86 12.52 -20.92
CA ARG A 103 -2.75 13.44 -19.77
C ARG A 103 -3.79 13.14 -18.70
N GLN A 104 -5.03 12.85 -19.10
CA GLN A 104 -6.08 12.46 -18.17
C GLN A 104 -5.74 11.13 -17.46
N ALA A 105 -5.22 10.14 -18.20
CA ALA A 105 -4.78 8.88 -17.62
C ALA A 105 -3.60 9.07 -16.64
N ALA A 106 -2.67 10.00 -16.92
CA ALA A 106 -1.58 10.34 -16.01
C ALA A 106 -2.10 10.95 -14.71
N ALA A 107 -3.03 11.90 -14.79
CA ALA A 107 -3.67 12.49 -13.61
C ALA A 107 -4.42 11.43 -12.78
N GLY A 108 -5.11 10.49 -13.43
CA GLY A 108 -5.76 9.37 -12.74
C GLY A 108 -4.78 8.47 -11.99
N LEU A 109 -3.63 8.14 -12.61
CA LEU A 109 -2.57 7.37 -11.94
C LEU A 109 -1.97 8.10 -10.74
N GLU A 110 -1.83 9.43 -10.81
CA GLU A 110 -1.36 10.24 -9.68
C GLU A 110 -2.36 10.21 -8.52
N GLU A 111 -3.66 10.34 -8.81
CA GLU A 111 -4.73 10.23 -7.82
C GLU A 111 -4.79 8.84 -7.18
N GLU A 112 -4.66 7.78 -7.98
CA GLU A 112 -4.59 6.39 -7.49
C GLU A 112 -3.38 6.19 -6.58
N ILE A 113 -2.21 6.75 -6.92
CA ILE A 113 -1.02 6.69 -6.07
C ILE A 113 -1.26 7.39 -4.73
N VAL A 114 -1.93 8.55 -4.73
CA VAL A 114 -2.29 9.27 -3.50
C VAL A 114 -3.27 8.44 -2.67
N THR A 115 -4.27 7.83 -3.32
CA THR A 115 -5.25 6.96 -2.68
C THR A 115 -4.58 5.77 -1.99
N ILE A 116 -3.70 5.04 -2.68
CA ILE A 116 -3.00 3.88 -2.11
C ILE A 116 -2.07 4.28 -0.96
N LYS A 117 -1.47 5.48 -1.03
CA LYS A 117 -0.62 5.98 0.07
C LYS A 117 -1.41 6.27 1.35
N ASN A 118 -2.67 6.65 1.21
CA ASN A 118 -3.55 7.02 2.32
C ASN A 118 -4.46 5.85 2.75
N GLU A 119 -4.34 4.68 2.14
CA GLU A 119 -5.10 3.49 2.50
C GLU A 119 -4.63 2.98 3.87
N GLU A 120 -5.58 2.65 4.75
CA GLU A 120 -5.32 2.13 6.08
C GLU A 120 -5.44 0.59 6.10
N PRO A 121 -4.75 -0.11 7.01
CA PRO A 121 -4.89 -1.55 7.14
C PRO A 121 -6.34 -1.90 7.51
N PRO A 122 -6.92 -2.98 6.95
CA PRO A 122 -8.29 -3.38 7.27
C PRO A 122 -8.47 -3.67 8.77
N GLU A 123 -9.56 -3.19 9.36
CA GLU A 123 -9.87 -3.33 10.79
C GLU A 123 -10.01 -4.79 11.24
N ASP A 124 -10.43 -5.69 10.34
CA ASP A 124 -10.56 -7.14 10.60
C ASP A 124 -9.21 -7.84 10.82
N GLU A 125 -8.08 -7.26 10.38
CA GLU A 125 -6.73 -7.81 10.61
C GLU A 125 -6.11 -7.34 11.94
N MET A 126 -6.81 -6.49 12.69
CA MET A 126 -6.40 -5.91 13.98
C MET A 126 -7.14 -6.50 15.19
N GLN A 127 -8.06 -7.46 15.01
CA GLN A 127 -8.69 -8.16 16.13
C GLN A 127 -7.88 -9.41 16.52
N PRO A 128 -7.46 -9.56 17.79
CA PRO A 128 -6.97 -10.85 18.26
C PRO A 128 -8.09 -11.90 18.09
N PRO A 129 -7.77 -13.18 17.81
CA PRO A 129 -8.78 -14.21 17.66
C PRO A 129 -9.66 -14.21 18.91
N ALA A 130 -10.95 -13.91 18.72
CA ALA A 130 -11.94 -13.89 19.78
C ALA A 130 -11.81 -15.20 20.57
N GLY A 131 -11.46 -15.07 21.86
CA GLY A 131 -11.32 -16.20 22.76
C GLY A 131 -12.55 -17.09 22.69
N GLY A 132 -12.40 -18.26 22.09
CA GLY A 132 -13.38 -19.32 22.16
C GLY A 132 -13.45 -19.79 23.61
N ASN A 133 -14.45 -19.31 24.34
CA ASN A 133 -14.87 -19.95 25.58
C ASN A 133 -15.51 -21.29 25.20
N ALA A 134 -14.78 -22.38 25.42
CA ALA A 134 -15.29 -23.74 25.48
C ALA A 134 -15.17 -24.23 26.93
#